data_AF-A0A368FCC1-F1
#
_entry.id   AF-A0A368FCC1-F1
#
_cell.length_a   1.000
_cell.length_b   1.000
_cell.length_c   1.000
_cell.angle_alpha   90.00
_cell.angle_beta   90.00
_cell.angle_gamma   90.00
#
_symmetry.space_group_name_H-M   'P 1'
#
loop_
_entity.id
_entity.type
_entity.pdbx_description
1 polymer ?
#
loop_
_entity_poly.entity_id
_entity_poly.type
_entity_poly.pdbx_seq_one_letter_code
_entity_poly.pdbx_strand_id
1 'polypeptide(L)'
;MERGTSQNSPNNLVSRILQVALGLFVTTSDLPPYPANREYLSYDCSFDSDCRWASVGGTMDHWRIARGEPDSLLWLAATGTMQLPREPFVLIEQRGNPVDALMTDEIRCQKGSADLSFIYWAIGSADLEICLTDVNGERFNCTGMLGSSVMPGKVFLKIPEIQKPFRVMISSNNLPGVLIIDDIRYDASTCRRGTPPIPPPAPGVRGRGIDIYGTLFEITALPVM
;
A
#
# COMPACT_ATOMS: atom_id res chain seq x y z
N MET A 1 28.29 28.17 -36.29
CA MET A 1 28.34 26.72 -36.01
C MET A 1 28.19 26.56 -34.50
N GLU A 2 26.94 26.52 -34.03
CA GLU A 2 26.65 26.18 -32.64
C GLU A 2 26.78 24.66 -32.50
N ARG A 3 27.73 24.24 -31.66
CA ARG A 3 27.95 22.83 -31.34
C ARG A 3 27.05 22.51 -30.16
N GLY A 4 25.93 21.84 -30.44
CA GLY A 4 25.00 21.36 -29.42
C GLY A 4 25.71 20.50 -28.39
N THR A 5 25.80 20.99 -27.16
CA THR A 5 26.20 20.22 -26.00
C THR A 5 25.03 19.32 -25.62
N SER A 6 25.18 18.02 -25.90
CA SER A 6 24.29 16.98 -25.39
C SER A 6 24.26 17.08 -23.86
N GLN A 7 23.12 17.49 -23.30
CA GLN A 7 22.86 17.46 -21.85
C GLN A 7 22.73 16.00 -21.39
N ASN A 8 23.85 15.31 -21.21
CA ASN A 8 23.90 14.08 -20.42
C ASN A 8 23.86 14.47 -18.94
N SER A 9 22.66 14.70 -18.41
CA SER A 9 22.46 14.81 -16.98
C SER A 9 22.80 13.45 -16.33
N PRO A 10 23.62 13.39 -15.27
CA PRO A 10 23.98 12.14 -14.59
C PRO A 10 22.75 11.31 -14.16
N ASN A 11 21.62 11.98 -13.88
CA ASN A 11 20.35 11.35 -13.53
C ASN A 11 19.77 10.48 -14.68
N ASN A 12 20.06 10.82 -15.94
CA ASN A 12 19.60 10.08 -17.11
C ASN A 12 20.37 8.76 -17.29
N LEU A 13 21.68 8.75 -16.99
CA LEU A 13 22.50 7.53 -17.05
C LEU A 13 22.06 6.53 -15.98
N VAL A 14 21.89 6.99 -14.75
CA VAL A 14 21.43 6.17 -13.61
C VAL A 14 20.07 5.54 -13.91
N SER A 15 19.13 6.32 -14.44
CA SER A 15 17.80 5.84 -14.81
C SER A 15 17.86 4.74 -15.89
N ARG A 16 18.76 4.87 -16.88
CA ARG A 16 18.95 3.84 -17.92
C ARG A 16 19.56 2.56 -17.36
N ILE A 17 20.55 2.66 -16.47
CA ILE A 17 21.16 1.51 -15.82
C ILE A 17 20.10 0.73 -15.04
N LEU A 18 19.24 1.43 -14.29
CA LEU A 18 18.15 0.81 -13.56
C LEU A 18 17.14 0.14 -14.49
N GLN A 19 16.75 0.80 -15.59
CA GLN A 19 15.84 0.21 -16.59
C GLN A 19 16.40 -1.09 -17.17
N VAL A 20 17.71 -1.17 -17.39
CA VAL A 20 18.37 -2.40 -17.84
C VAL A 20 18.38 -3.45 -16.72
N ALA A 21 18.71 -3.07 -15.48
CA ALA A 21 18.74 -3.97 -14.34
C ALA A 21 17.37 -4.62 -14.07
N LEU A 22 16.32 -3.79 -14.06
CA LEU A 22 14.96 -4.24 -13.88
C LEU A 22 14.46 -5.00 -15.12
N GLY A 23 14.65 -4.47 -16.33
CA GLY A 23 14.10 -5.08 -17.54
C GLY A 23 14.68 -6.44 -17.93
N LEU A 24 15.88 -6.79 -17.44
CA LEU A 24 16.50 -8.09 -17.70
C LEU A 24 16.17 -9.16 -16.66
N PHE A 25 16.08 -8.78 -15.39
CA PHE A 25 16.00 -9.73 -14.27
C PHE A 25 14.69 -9.63 -13.48
N VAL A 26 13.90 -8.59 -13.71
CA VAL A 26 12.66 -8.32 -13.00
C VAL A 26 11.48 -8.30 -13.97
N THR A 27 10.44 -9.04 -13.61
CA THR A 27 9.14 -9.00 -14.30
C THR A 27 8.19 -8.09 -13.54
N THR A 28 7.35 -7.34 -14.25
CA THR A 28 6.37 -6.44 -13.64
C THR A 28 4.94 -6.81 -14.06
N SER A 29 4.02 -6.71 -13.11
CA SER A 29 2.58 -6.83 -13.32
C SER A 29 1.86 -5.73 -12.57
N ASP A 30 0.65 -5.40 -13.00
CA ASP A 30 -0.10 -4.31 -12.38
C ASP A 30 -0.47 -4.70 -10.93
N LEU A 31 -0.40 -3.73 -10.01
CA LEU A 31 -0.83 -3.94 -8.63
C LEU A 31 -2.37 -4.11 -8.63
N PRO A 32 -2.91 -5.22 -8.08
CA PRO A 32 -4.34 -5.46 -8.12
C PRO A 32 -5.12 -4.36 -7.38
N PRO A 33 -6.37 -4.10 -7.77
CA PRO A 33 -7.26 -3.23 -7.01
C PRO A 33 -7.57 -3.86 -5.64
N TYR A 34 -8.22 -3.10 -4.76
CA TYR A 34 -8.60 -3.62 -3.45
C TYR A 34 -9.42 -4.92 -3.57
N PRO A 35 -9.01 -6.00 -2.87
CA PRO A 35 -9.67 -7.28 -2.97
C PRO A 35 -11.04 -7.24 -2.27
N ALA A 36 -11.98 -8.04 -2.75
CA ALA A 36 -13.37 -8.03 -2.25
C ALA A 36 -13.45 -8.42 -0.75
N ASN A 37 -12.54 -9.28 -0.28
CA ASN A 37 -12.43 -9.75 1.10
C ASN A 37 -11.46 -8.90 1.96
N ARG A 38 -11.12 -7.68 1.55
CA ARG A 38 -10.16 -6.77 2.23
C ARG A 38 -10.40 -6.57 3.73
N GLU A 39 -11.62 -6.74 4.21
CA GLU A 39 -11.96 -6.63 5.63
C GLU A 39 -11.25 -7.64 6.53
N TYR A 40 -10.79 -8.76 5.95
CA TYR A 40 -10.05 -9.81 6.65
C TYR A 40 -8.54 -9.76 6.41
N LEU A 41 -8.06 -8.83 5.58
CA LEU A 41 -6.66 -8.71 5.22
C LEU A 41 -5.91 -7.76 6.15
N SER A 42 -4.59 -7.95 6.22
CA SER A 42 -3.70 -7.06 6.95
C SER A 42 -3.41 -5.78 6.15
N TYR A 43 -3.08 -4.71 6.89
CA TYR A 43 -2.43 -3.54 6.30
C TYR A 43 -0.91 -3.72 6.17
N ASP A 44 -0.34 -4.74 6.81
CA ASP A 44 1.01 -5.19 6.51
C ASP A 44 1.04 -5.74 5.08
N CYS A 45 2.09 -5.40 4.33
CA CYS A 45 2.20 -5.82 2.95
C CYS A 45 3.65 -6.09 2.55
N SER A 46 3.94 -7.37 2.28
CA SER A 46 5.13 -7.84 1.56
C SER A 46 4.86 -8.13 0.09
N PHE A 47 3.64 -7.86 -0.41
CA PHE A 47 3.20 -8.12 -1.78
C PHE A 47 3.22 -9.60 -2.24
N ASP A 48 3.59 -10.54 -1.35
CA ASP A 48 3.49 -11.99 -1.57
C ASP A 48 2.05 -12.49 -1.66
N SER A 49 1.15 -11.78 -0.99
CA SER A 49 -0.27 -12.09 -0.91
C SER A 49 -1.08 -10.80 -0.94
N ASP A 50 -2.39 -10.93 -1.20
CA ASP A 50 -3.29 -9.80 -1.22
C ASP A 50 -3.25 -9.04 0.11
N CYS A 51 -3.05 -7.73 0.01
CA CYS A 51 -3.01 -6.81 1.13
C CYS A 51 -3.92 -5.61 0.84
N ARG A 52 -4.00 -4.69 1.80
CA ARG A 52 -4.95 -3.56 1.72
C ARG A 52 -4.41 -2.32 1.01
N TRP A 53 -3.39 -2.46 0.17
CA TRP A 53 -2.77 -1.36 -0.58
C TRP A 53 -3.07 -1.50 -2.08
N ALA A 54 -3.35 -0.38 -2.74
CA ALA A 54 -3.61 -0.34 -4.18
C ALA A 54 -3.06 0.94 -4.82
N SER A 55 -2.91 0.90 -6.14
CA SER A 55 -2.61 2.09 -6.94
C SER A 55 -3.87 2.93 -7.11
N VAL A 56 -3.81 4.21 -6.73
CA VAL A 56 -4.95 5.14 -6.77
C VAL A 56 -4.55 6.43 -7.46
N GLY A 57 -5.24 6.75 -8.55
CA GLY A 57 -5.04 7.98 -9.34
C GLY A 57 -5.61 7.84 -10.75
N GLY A 58 -5.55 6.63 -11.31
CA GLY A 58 -6.06 6.35 -12.65
C GLY A 58 -5.21 6.97 -13.76
N THR A 59 -3.93 7.23 -13.47
CA THR A 59 -2.96 7.77 -14.41
C THR A 59 -2.27 6.65 -15.21
N MET A 60 -1.47 7.03 -16.21
CA MET A 60 -0.69 6.07 -16.99
C MET A 60 0.44 5.43 -16.17
N ASP A 61 1.09 6.23 -15.32
CA ASP A 61 2.20 5.82 -14.47
C ASP A 61 1.60 5.38 -13.11
N HIS A 62 1.44 4.08 -12.92
CA HIS A 62 0.79 3.48 -11.76
C HIS A 62 1.71 2.47 -11.04
N TRP A 63 1.36 2.11 -9.80
CA TRP A 63 2.15 1.17 -9.01
C TRP A 63 2.03 -0.26 -9.57
N ARG A 64 3.17 -0.95 -9.64
CA ARG A 64 3.28 -2.29 -10.21
C ARG A 64 4.01 -3.20 -9.24
N ILE A 65 3.61 -4.46 -9.21
CA ILE A 65 4.35 -5.52 -8.50
C ILE A 65 5.52 -5.93 -9.39
N ALA A 66 6.68 -6.05 -8.79
CA ALA A 66 7.92 -6.53 -9.37
C ALA A 66 8.32 -7.87 -8.74
N ARG A 67 8.74 -8.83 -9.57
CA ARG A 67 9.24 -10.15 -9.19
C ARG A 67 10.58 -10.43 -9.84
N GLY A 68 11.48 -11.07 -9.12
CA GLY A 68 12.88 -11.28 -9.49
C GLY A 68 13.82 -10.36 -8.72
N GLU A 69 15.09 -10.76 -8.63
CA GLU A 69 16.15 -10.00 -8.00
C GLU A 69 16.93 -9.21 -9.06
N PRO A 70 17.06 -7.87 -8.93
CA PRO A 70 17.90 -7.08 -9.83
C PRO A 70 19.37 -7.52 -9.78
N ASP A 71 20.09 -7.37 -10.90
CA ASP A 71 21.55 -7.59 -10.89
C ASP A 71 22.22 -6.66 -9.89
N SER A 72 22.99 -7.24 -8.97
CA SER A 72 23.56 -6.52 -7.83
C SER A 72 24.51 -5.38 -8.22
N LEU A 73 25.27 -5.53 -9.32
CA LEU A 73 26.21 -4.51 -9.78
C LEU A 73 25.47 -3.34 -10.45
N LEU A 74 24.48 -3.66 -11.29
CA LEU A 74 23.63 -2.62 -11.90
C LEU A 74 22.81 -1.89 -10.84
N TRP A 75 22.35 -2.62 -9.82
CA TRP A 75 21.64 -2.04 -8.68
C TRP A 75 22.50 -1.08 -7.88
N LEU A 76 23.74 -1.46 -7.56
CA LEU A 76 24.72 -0.58 -6.91
C LEU A 76 24.97 0.68 -7.72
N ALA A 77 25.16 0.53 -9.04
CA ALA A 77 25.36 1.66 -9.93
C ALA A 77 24.14 2.60 -9.99
N ALA A 78 22.93 2.07 -9.81
CA ALA A 78 21.69 2.85 -9.85
C ALA A 78 21.33 3.51 -8.50
N THR A 79 21.54 2.82 -7.39
CA THR A 79 21.02 3.19 -6.07
C THR A 79 22.10 3.63 -5.08
N GLY A 80 23.37 3.34 -5.37
CA GLY A 80 24.48 3.55 -4.44
C GLY A 80 24.56 2.52 -3.31
N THR A 81 23.79 1.44 -3.36
CA THR A 81 23.78 0.38 -2.34
C THR A 81 23.69 -1.01 -2.93
N MET A 82 24.18 -2.03 -2.21
CA MET A 82 24.01 -3.44 -2.55
C MET A 82 22.77 -4.06 -1.88
N GLN A 83 22.07 -3.30 -1.03
CA GLN A 83 20.83 -3.78 -0.40
C GLN A 83 19.69 -3.76 -1.43
N LEU A 84 19.23 -4.96 -1.77
CA LEU A 84 18.12 -5.22 -2.70
C LEU A 84 16.78 -5.28 -1.94
N PRO A 85 15.65 -4.92 -2.57
CA PRO A 85 14.32 -5.26 -2.06
C PRO A 85 14.12 -6.77 -2.07
N ARG A 86 13.25 -7.27 -1.19
CA ARG A 86 12.85 -8.69 -1.19
C ARG A 86 11.77 -8.87 -2.24
N GLU A 87 11.91 -9.86 -3.12
CA GLU A 87 10.83 -10.16 -4.06
C GLU A 87 9.63 -10.82 -3.35
N PRO A 88 8.39 -10.51 -3.76
CA PRO A 88 7.98 -9.41 -4.62
C PRO A 88 7.97 -8.05 -3.89
N PHE A 89 8.21 -6.98 -4.64
CA PHE A 89 8.13 -5.60 -4.14
C PHE A 89 7.29 -4.74 -5.08
N VAL A 90 6.95 -3.51 -4.68
CA VAL A 90 6.25 -2.58 -5.59
C VAL A 90 7.17 -1.47 -6.08
N LEU A 91 6.93 -1.05 -7.31
CA LEU A 91 7.62 0.07 -7.92
C LEU A 91 6.68 0.94 -8.72
N ILE A 92 7.12 2.16 -8.98
CA ILE A 92 6.51 3.07 -9.93
C ILE A 92 7.62 3.80 -10.70
N GLU A 93 7.51 3.78 -12.03
CA GLU A 93 8.39 4.54 -12.92
C GLU A 93 7.72 5.86 -13.29
N GLN A 94 8.44 6.96 -13.07
CA GLN A 94 7.91 8.30 -13.21
C GLN A 94 8.56 9.03 -14.37
N ARG A 95 7.74 9.66 -15.22
CA ARG A 95 8.20 10.34 -16.43
C ARG A 95 8.18 11.87 -16.33
N GLY A 96 7.87 12.42 -15.16
CA GLY A 96 7.67 13.87 -14.99
C GLY A 96 6.20 14.32 -15.10
N ASN A 97 5.26 13.37 -15.14
CA ASN A 97 3.82 13.62 -15.15
C ASN A 97 3.19 13.21 -13.82
N PRO A 98 1.94 13.64 -13.51
CA PRO A 98 1.19 13.11 -12.39
C PRO A 98 1.12 11.58 -12.43
N VAL A 99 1.42 10.95 -11.30
CA VAL A 99 1.41 9.49 -11.14
C VAL A 99 0.42 9.06 -10.05
N ASP A 100 0.08 7.78 -10.01
CA ASP A 100 -0.77 7.24 -8.95
C ASP A 100 -0.08 7.26 -7.58
N ALA A 101 -0.89 7.40 -6.53
CA ALA A 101 -0.47 7.17 -5.16
C ALA A 101 -0.65 5.71 -4.76
N LEU A 102 0.23 5.21 -3.88
CA LEU A 102 0.04 3.92 -3.22
C LEU A 102 -0.77 4.17 -1.95
N MET A 103 -1.99 3.64 -1.90
CA MET A 103 -2.95 4.03 -0.87
C MET A 103 -3.63 2.81 -0.23
N THR A 104 -3.82 2.85 1.08
CA THR A 104 -4.65 1.87 1.77
C THR A 104 -6.11 2.02 1.37
N ASP A 105 -6.92 0.98 1.53
CA ASP A 105 -8.36 1.21 1.63
C ASP A 105 -8.70 1.92 2.96
N GLU A 106 -10.01 2.04 3.26
CA GLU A 106 -10.48 2.79 4.42
C GLU A 106 -10.11 2.12 5.76
N ILE A 107 -9.37 2.86 6.58
CA ILE A 107 -9.19 2.63 8.01
C ILE A 107 -10.26 3.41 8.76
N ARG A 108 -11.26 2.71 9.31
CA ARG A 108 -12.43 3.36 9.95
C ARG A 108 -12.09 4.18 11.17
N CYS A 109 -11.16 3.69 11.98
CA CYS A 109 -10.57 4.40 13.10
C CYS A 109 -9.29 3.66 13.51
N GLN A 110 -8.44 4.37 14.22
CA GLN A 110 -7.27 3.85 14.91
C GLN A 110 -7.35 4.27 16.38
N LYS A 111 -7.37 3.29 17.30
CA LYS A 111 -7.32 3.51 18.75
C LYS A 111 -5.87 3.59 19.21
N GLY A 112 -5.54 4.66 19.95
CA GLY A 112 -4.16 4.96 20.31
C GLY A 112 -3.27 5.26 19.10
N SER A 113 -1.96 5.26 19.31
CA SER A 113 -1.00 5.47 18.22
C SER A 113 -0.79 4.20 17.40
N ALA A 114 -0.54 4.36 16.10
CA ALA A 114 -0.03 3.31 15.23
C ALA A 114 1.39 3.60 14.79
N ASP A 115 2.13 2.55 14.50
CA ASP A 115 3.47 2.63 13.93
C ASP A 115 3.43 2.14 12.48
N LEU A 116 3.71 3.06 11.54
CA LEU A 116 3.87 2.78 10.12
C LEU A 116 5.37 2.71 9.79
N SER A 117 5.80 1.63 9.17
CA SER A 117 7.18 1.50 8.68
C SER A 117 7.26 0.80 7.34
N PHE A 118 8.28 1.14 6.57
CA PHE A 118 8.61 0.50 5.31
C PHE A 118 10.03 0.87 4.88
N ILE A 119 10.55 0.13 3.91
CA ILE A 119 11.83 0.40 3.26
C ILE A 119 11.55 0.93 1.86
N TYR A 120 12.34 1.90 1.40
CA TYR A 120 12.18 2.45 0.06
C TYR A 120 13.50 2.78 -0.62
N TRP A 121 13.45 2.81 -1.95
CA TRP A 121 14.51 3.32 -2.80
C TRP A 121 13.94 4.42 -3.68
N ALA A 122 14.61 5.57 -3.69
CA ALA A 122 14.30 6.70 -4.53
C ALA A 122 15.48 6.93 -5.49
N ILE A 123 15.21 6.86 -6.79
CA ILE A 123 16.24 6.88 -7.83
C ILE A 123 15.91 7.98 -8.84
N GLY A 124 16.93 8.75 -9.24
CA GLY A 124 16.75 9.91 -10.11
C GLY A 124 16.28 11.13 -9.31
N SER A 125 15.22 11.79 -9.76
CA SER A 125 14.62 12.93 -9.06
C SER A 125 13.33 12.58 -8.32
N ALA A 126 12.95 11.30 -8.32
CA ALA A 126 11.80 10.81 -7.58
C ALA A 126 12.00 10.98 -6.07
N ASP A 127 10.93 11.36 -5.38
CA ASP A 127 10.86 11.45 -3.93
C ASP A 127 9.41 11.18 -3.52
N LEU A 128 9.20 10.82 -2.26
CA LEU A 128 7.89 10.47 -1.73
C LEU A 128 7.55 11.24 -0.47
N GLU A 129 6.27 11.39 -0.22
CA GLU A 129 5.71 11.86 1.04
C GLU A 129 4.59 10.94 1.50
N ILE A 130 4.36 10.91 2.81
CA ILE A 130 3.27 10.17 3.42
C ILE A 130 2.24 11.18 3.92
N CYS A 131 0.98 10.98 3.53
CA CYS A 131 -0.15 11.76 4.01
C CYS A 131 -1.27 10.86 4.48
N LEU A 132 -2.11 11.40 5.35
CA LEU A 132 -3.42 10.83 5.61
C LEU A 132 -4.43 11.51 4.70
N THR A 133 -5.48 10.79 4.33
CA THR A 133 -6.60 11.36 3.58
C THR A 133 -7.91 10.98 4.25
N ASP A 134 -8.90 11.86 4.17
CA ASP A 134 -10.25 11.51 4.56
C ASP A 134 -10.94 10.68 3.46
N VAL A 135 -12.20 10.31 3.66
CA VAL A 135 -12.96 9.53 2.67
C VAL A 135 -13.23 10.28 1.36
N ASN A 136 -13.14 11.61 1.37
CA ASN A 136 -13.31 12.47 0.20
C ASN A 136 -11.98 12.72 -0.54
N GLY A 137 -10.85 12.25 0.01
CA GLY A 137 -9.51 12.47 -0.54
C GLY A 137 -8.84 13.75 -0.06
N GLU A 138 -9.41 14.46 0.91
CA GLU A 138 -8.76 15.65 1.49
C GLU A 138 -7.56 15.22 2.34
N ARG A 139 -6.39 15.78 2.00
CA ARG A 139 -5.10 15.42 2.61
C ARG A 139 -4.90 16.15 3.94
N PHE A 140 -4.40 15.44 4.95
CA PHE A 140 -4.00 15.99 6.23
C PHE A 140 -2.81 15.22 6.83
N ASN A 141 -2.11 15.83 7.80
CA ASN A 141 -0.96 15.23 8.50
C ASN A 141 0.10 14.65 7.54
N CYS A 142 0.55 15.46 6.57
CA CYS A 142 1.60 15.08 5.64
C CYS A 142 3.00 15.23 6.26
N THR A 143 3.92 14.33 5.92
CA THR A 143 5.33 14.40 6.33
C THR A 143 6.11 15.48 5.61
N GLY A 144 5.63 15.92 4.44
CA GLY A 144 6.47 16.54 3.42
C GLY A 144 7.34 15.49 2.72
N MET A 145 8.03 15.91 1.65
CA MET A 145 8.94 15.06 0.90
C MET A 145 10.10 14.59 1.79
N LEU A 146 10.40 13.30 1.77
CA LEU A 146 11.38 12.72 2.68
C LEU A 146 12.81 13.16 2.39
N GLY A 147 13.16 13.42 1.12
CA GLY A 147 14.44 14.02 0.73
C GLY A 147 15.68 13.23 1.17
N SER A 148 15.59 11.92 1.34
CA SER A 148 16.73 11.10 1.79
C SER A 148 17.84 11.07 0.75
N SER A 149 19.07 11.32 1.19
CA SER A 149 20.28 11.24 0.36
C SER A 149 20.95 9.87 0.36
N VAL A 150 20.45 8.91 1.16
CA VAL A 150 21.04 7.58 1.33
C VAL A 150 19.98 6.50 1.13
N MET A 151 20.33 5.47 0.35
CA MET A 151 19.46 4.33 0.03
C MET A 151 19.98 3.01 0.64
N PRO A 152 19.09 2.10 1.07
CA PRO A 152 17.64 2.30 1.17
C PRO A 152 17.28 3.31 2.27
N GLY A 153 16.24 4.09 2.02
CA GLY A 153 15.58 4.88 3.04
C GLY A 153 14.71 3.97 3.92
N LYS A 154 14.62 4.29 5.21
CA LYS A 154 13.76 3.58 6.16
C LYS A 154 12.79 4.58 6.77
N VAL A 155 11.50 4.29 6.67
CA VAL A 155 10.44 5.09 7.27
C VAL A 155 10.01 4.44 8.57
N PHE A 156 9.87 5.26 9.61
CA PHE A 156 9.21 4.91 10.86
C PHE A 156 8.40 6.12 11.31
N LEU A 157 7.08 6.06 11.13
CA LEU A 157 6.15 7.15 11.40
C LEU A 157 5.14 6.71 12.46
N LYS A 158 5.04 7.50 13.54
CA LYS A 158 3.98 7.33 14.53
C LYS A 158 2.75 8.14 14.12
N ILE A 159 1.65 7.46 13.85
CA ILE A 159 0.36 8.07 13.49
C ILE A 159 -0.45 8.21 14.79
N PRO A 160 -0.93 9.42 15.15
CA PRO A 160 -1.73 9.62 16.35
C PRO A 160 -3.10 8.95 16.24
N GLU A 161 -3.82 8.86 17.36
CA GLU A 161 -5.18 8.32 17.40
C GLU A 161 -6.14 9.11 16.50
N ILE A 162 -6.94 8.39 15.70
CA ILE A 162 -7.88 8.98 14.76
C ILE A 162 -9.23 8.28 14.90
N GLN A 163 -10.24 9.04 15.33
CA GLN A 163 -11.60 8.57 15.62
C GLN A 163 -12.56 8.66 14.42
N LYS A 164 -12.05 9.02 13.24
CA LYS A 164 -12.81 9.13 12.00
C LYS A 164 -12.18 8.28 10.88
N PRO A 165 -12.95 7.89 9.85
CA PRO A 165 -12.39 7.15 8.73
C PRO A 165 -11.30 7.94 7.99
N PHE A 166 -10.22 7.26 7.65
CA PHE A 166 -9.08 7.81 6.91
C PHE A 166 -8.39 6.74 6.06
N ARG A 167 -7.47 7.15 5.20
CA ARG A 167 -6.56 6.27 4.45
C ARG A 167 -5.14 6.76 4.59
N VAL A 168 -4.17 5.85 4.56
CA VAL A 168 -2.76 6.20 4.44
C VAL A 168 -2.40 6.25 2.96
N MET A 169 -1.77 7.36 2.54
CA MET A 169 -1.38 7.61 1.16
C MET A 169 0.12 7.86 1.09
N ILE A 170 0.80 7.12 0.21
CA ILE A 170 2.18 7.38 -0.18
C ILE A 170 2.14 7.97 -1.59
N SER A 171 2.46 9.26 -1.69
CA SER A 171 2.40 10.03 -2.94
C SER A 171 3.80 10.44 -3.38
N SER A 172 3.99 10.57 -4.68
CA SER A 172 5.26 11.03 -5.25
C SER A 172 5.28 12.52 -5.58
N ASN A 173 6.49 13.09 -5.67
CA ASN A 173 6.75 14.43 -6.20
C ASN A 173 6.51 14.59 -7.71
N ASN A 174 6.11 13.53 -8.42
CA ASN A 174 5.88 13.48 -9.87
C ASN A 174 7.10 13.80 -10.75
N LEU A 175 8.30 13.88 -10.18
CA LEU A 175 9.52 14.14 -10.93
C LEU A 175 10.05 12.85 -11.57
N PRO A 176 10.85 12.95 -12.66
CA PRO A 176 11.38 11.76 -13.32
C PRO A 176 12.25 10.90 -12.40
N GLY A 177 12.02 9.60 -12.41
CA GLY A 177 12.75 8.66 -11.56
C GLY A 177 11.97 7.38 -11.29
N VAL A 178 12.44 6.60 -10.31
CA VAL A 178 11.77 5.38 -9.88
C VAL A 178 11.67 5.38 -8.37
N LEU A 179 10.49 5.03 -7.86
CA LEU A 179 10.27 4.72 -6.45
C LEU A 179 10.04 3.23 -6.30
N ILE A 180 10.64 2.64 -5.28
CA ILE A 180 10.49 1.24 -4.92
C ILE A 180 10.13 1.20 -3.44
N ILE A 181 9.11 0.44 -3.06
CA ILE A 181 8.66 0.27 -1.68
C ILE A 181 8.55 -1.21 -1.36
N ASP A 182 8.99 -1.58 -0.17
CA ASP A 182 8.92 -2.95 0.33
C ASP A 182 8.75 -2.96 1.87
N ASP A 183 8.37 -4.11 2.40
CA ASP A 183 8.23 -4.40 3.84
C ASP A 183 7.33 -3.41 4.58
N ILE A 184 6.15 -3.12 4.02
CA ILE A 184 5.17 -2.25 4.69
C ILE A 184 4.62 -2.95 5.94
N ARG A 185 4.72 -2.26 7.07
CA ARG A 185 4.15 -2.67 8.36
C ARG A 185 3.31 -1.55 8.96
N TYR A 186 2.12 -1.88 9.42
CA TYR A 186 1.19 -0.97 10.07
C TYR A 186 0.64 -1.60 11.35
N ASP A 187 1.34 -1.35 12.46
CA ASP A 187 0.94 -1.85 13.77
C ASP A 187 -0.07 -0.90 14.41
N ALA A 188 -1.33 -1.33 14.48
CA ALA A 188 -2.44 -0.49 14.92
C ALA A 188 -3.61 -1.30 15.50
N SER A 189 -4.30 -0.74 16.49
CA SER A 189 -5.60 -1.23 16.96
C SER A 189 -6.72 -0.53 16.22
N THR A 190 -7.32 -1.17 15.21
CA THR A 190 -8.36 -0.55 14.38
C THR A 190 -9.79 -0.83 14.89
N CYS A 191 -10.72 0.08 14.59
CA CYS A 191 -12.14 -0.17 14.87
C CYS A 191 -12.68 -1.30 13.99
N ARG A 192 -13.15 -2.39 14.60
CA ARG A 192 -13.87 -3.47 13.90
C ARG A 192 -15.21 -3.02 13.36
N ARG A 193 -15.76 -3.77 12.39
CA ARG A 193 -17.18 -3.59 12.03
C ARG A 193 -17.89 -4.08 13.25
N GLY A 194 -18.68 -3.20 13.88
CA GLY A 194 -19.72 -3.71 14.73
C GLY A 194 -20.44 -4.74 13.88
N THR A 195 -20.51 -5.98 14.34
CA THR A 195 -21.51 -6.90 13.82
C THR A 195 -22.80 -6.09 13.81
N PRO A 196 -23.49 -5.94 12.66
CA PRO A 196 -24.82 -5.36 12.72
C PRO A 196 -25.57 -6.11 13.83
N PRO A 197 -26.22 -5.39 14.77
CA PRO A 197 -26.93 -6.07 15.84
C PRO A 197 -27.82 -7.11 15.18
N ILE A 198 -27.67 -8.38 15.60
CA ILE A 198 -28.55 -9.45 15.13
C ILE A 198 -29.96 -8.91 15.36
N PRO A 199 -30.75 -8.69 14.29
CA PRO A 199 -32.11 -8.20 14.50
C PRO A 199 -32.79 -9.21 15.44
N PRO A 200 -33.52 -8.73 16.47
CA PRO A 200 -34.25 -9.65 17.34
C PRO A 200 -35.06 -10.59 16.45
N PRO A 201 -35.10 -11.90 16.77
CA PRO A 201 -35.85 -12.86 15.97
C PRO A 201 -37.26 -12.30 15.76
N ALA A 202 -37.69 -12.22 14.51
CA ALA A 202 -39.00 -11.71 14.17
C ALA A 202 -40.05 -12.45 15.04
N PRO A 203 -40.96 -11.73 15.73
CA PRO A 203 -42.00 -12.38 16.51
C PRO A 203 -42.80 -13.29 15.57
N GLY A 204 -42.71 -14.60 15.79
CA GLY A 204 -43.53 -15.59 15.07
C GLY A 204 -42.80 -16.61 14.18
N VAL A 205 -41.47 -16.64 14.11
CA VAL A 205 -40.80 -17.76 13.41
C VAL A 205 -40.77 -19.01 14.31
N ARG A 206 -41.76 -19.90 14.12
CA ARG A 206 -41.69 -21.29 14.61
C ARG A 206 -40.56 -22.01 13.88
N GLY A 207 -39.39 -22.08 14.50
CA GLY A 207 -38.33 -22.98 14.08
C GLY A 207 -38.70 -24.43 14.42
N ARG A 208 -38.64 -25.33 13.44
CA ARG A 208 -38.66 -26.77 13.71
C ARG A 208 -37.21 -27.19 13.96
N GLY A 209 -36.94 -27.65 15.18
CA GLY A 209 -35.68 -28.32 15.51
C GLY A 209 -35.78 -29.80 15.17
N ILE A 210 -34.70 -30.37 14.67
CA ILE A 210 -34.53 -31.82 14.54
C ILE A 210 -33.52 -32.21 15.62
N ASP A 211 -33.90 -33.12 16.50
CA ASP A 211 -32.98 -33.65 17.50
C ASP A 211 -31.98 -34.64 16.88
N ILE A 212 -31.00 -35.06 17.68
CA ILE A 212 -29.97 -36.04 17.27
C ILE A 212 -30.54 -37.43 16.91
N TYR A 213 -31.84 -37.66 17.13
CA TYR A 213 -32.56 -38.89 16.78
C TYR A 213 -33.49 -38.71 15.57
N GLY A 214 -33.49 -37.54 14.91
CA GLY A 214 -34.29 -37.27 13.71
C GLY A 214 -35.74 -36.88 14.00
N THR A 215 -36.09 -36.59 15.25
CA THR A 215 -37.46 -36.24 15.67
C THR A 215 -37.69 -34.73 15.58
N LEU A 216 -38.81 -34.34 14.99
CA LEU A 216 -39.24 -32.94 14.85
C LEU A 216 -39.87 -32.44 16.15
N PHE A 217 -39.32 -31.36 16.72
CA PHE A 217 -39.91 -30.67 17.88
C PHE A 217 -40.09 -29.16 17.61
N GLU A 218 -41.14 -28.59 18.19
CA GLU A 218 -41.42 -27.15 18.13
C GLU A 218 -40.63 -26.39 19.20
N ILE A 219 -39.90 -25.36 18.79
CA ILE A 219 -39.21 -24.46 19.72
C ILE A 219 -40.10 -23.25 19.96
N THR A 220 -40.72 -23.18 21.14
CA THR A 220 -41.44 -21.98 21.61
C THR A 220 -40.55 -21.19 22.56
N ALA A 221 -40.18 -19.96 22.17
CA ALA A 221 -39.51 -19.03 23.07
C ALA A 221 -40.50 -18.54 24.14
N LEU A 222 -40.20 -18.81 25.41
CA LEU A 222 -40.94 -18.24 26.54
C LEU A 222 -40.48 -16.80 26.79
N PRO A 223 -41.39 -15.86 27.10
CA PRO A 223 -41.00 -14.51 27.50
C PRO A 223 -40.33 -14.57 28.88
N VAL A 224 -39.18 -13.91 28.99
CA VAL A 224 -38.49 -13.69 30.27
C VAL A 224 -39.28 -12.60 31.02
N MET A 225 -39.67 -12.92 32.25
CA MET A 225 -40.42 -12.05 33.16
C MET A 225 -39.48 -11.17 33.97
#